data_AF-A0A8T6R2H4-F1
#
_entry.id   AF-A0A8T6R2H4-F1
#
_cell.length_a   1.000
_cell.length_b   1.000
_cell.length_c   1.000
_cell.angle_alpha   90.00
_cell.angle_beta   90.00
_cell.angle_gamma   90.00
#
_symmetry.space_group_name_H-M   'P 1'
#
loop_
_entity.id
_entity.type
_entity.pdbx_description
1 polymer ?
#
loop_
_entity_poly.entity_id
_entity_poly.type
_entity_poly.pdbx_seq_one_letter_code
_entity_poly.pdbx_strand_id
1 'polypeptide(L)'
;MLKQSLYALAGAAIIGTSFVGAAEAQVQCSTDNLGGAVDCEGPVEGNPSNDIDSTDFFFGKDDWMQALKVDIGTNTVDGGLTVDGTGTSGTYSLTGLDANHHYMITLKGGNSFSAYLLEQGVTSFTNEIWNTDGIYKGNNVNNPGPDLSNFVVWKNRIDDNGGGEKIPEPAAMAGLMAVGAGIVINRRKKSQ
;
A
#
# COMPACT_ATOMS: atom_id res chain seq x y z
N MET A 1 46.19 -25.11 68.40
CA MET A 1 45.48 -23.97 67.79
C MET A 1 45.27 -24.24 66.31
N LEU A 2 44.09 -24.74 65.92
CA LEU A 2 43.72 -25.00 64.52
C LEU A 2 43.23 -23.70 63.87
N LYS A 3 43.79 -23.31 62.73
CA LYS A 3 43.27 -22.24 61.86
C LYS A 3 42.47 -22.88 60.73
N GLN A 4 41.15 -22.67 60.73
CA GLN A 4 40.25 -23.02 59.62
C GLN A 4 40.40 -21.96 58.52
N SER A 5 40.69 -22.38 57.29
CA SER A 5 40.64 -21.51 56.10
C SER A 5 39.28 -21.63 55.43
N LEU A 6 38.52 -20.53 55.44
CA LEU A 6 37.31 -20.34 54.63
C LEU A 6 37.73 -20.06 53.17
N TYR A 7 37.24 -20.85 52.23
CA TYR A 7 37.26 -20.51 50.80
C TYR A 7 35.91 -19.87 50.44
N ALA A 8 35.92 -18.58 50.11
CA ALA A 8 34.76 -17.88 49.57
C ALA A 8 34.72 -18.06 48.04
N LEU A 9 33.69 -18.73 47.53
CA LEU A 9 33.36 -18.74 46.10
C LEU A 9 32.76 -17.37 45.73
N ALA A 10 33.45 -16.61 44.88
CA ALA A 10 32.89 -15.43 44.23
C ALA A 10 32.09 -15.87 42.99
N GLY A 11 30.76 -15.81 43.07
CA GLY A 11 29.88 -15.97 41.91
C GLY A 11 29.82 -14.67 41.12
N ALA A 12 30.40 -14.66 39.91
CA ALA A 12 30.23 -13.55 38.97
C ALA A 12 28.86 -13.66 38.28
N ALA A 13 27.94 -12.76 38.62
CA ALA A 13 26.69 -12.60 37.88
C ALA A 13 26.97 -11.75 36.63
N ILE A 14 26.91 -12.37 35.46
CA ILE A 14 26.94 -11.66 34.17
C ILE A 14 25.53 -11.11 33.94
N ILE A 15 25.34 -9.81 34.18
CA ILE A 15 24.12 -9.11 33.79
C ILE A 15 24.22 -8.86 32.28
N GLY A 16 23.56 -9.71 31.50
CA GLY A 16 23.35 -9.46 30.08
C GLY A 16 22.36 -8.32 29.90
N THR A 17 22.83 -7.13 29.57
CA THR A 17 22.00 -6.04 29.06
C THR A 17 21.61 -6.36 27.62
N SER A 18 20.37 -6.79 27.43
CA SER A 18 19.76 -6.85 26.10
C SER A 18 19.61 -5.43 25.56
N PHE A 19 20.40 -5.06 24.56
CA PHE A 19 20.16 -3.84 23.80
C PHE A 19 18.92 -4.06 22.94
N VAL A 20 17.77 -3.56 23.39
CA VAL A 20 16.61 -3.37 22.54
C VAL A 20 16.92 -2.14 21.69
N GLY A 21 17.43 -2.34 20.49
CA GLY A 21 17.57 -1.26 19.52
C GLY A 21 16.17 -0.73 19.21
N ALA A 22 15.90 0.53 19.53
CA ALA A 22 14.70 1.20 19.06
C ALA A 22 14.80 1.27 17.53
N ALA A 23 13.91 0.55 16.82
CA ALA A 23 13.74 0.78 15.41
C ALA A 23 13.23 2.22 15.24
N GLU A 24 13.98 3.07 14.52
CA GLU A 24 13.48 4.38 14.14
C GLU A 24 12.24 4.17 13.26
N ALA A 25 11.15 4.87 13.57
CA ALA A 25 9.92 4.79 12.81
C ALA A 25 10.18 5.35 11.41
N GLN A 26 10.12 4.48 10.40
CA GLN A 26 10.19 4.90 9.01
C GLN A 26 8.92 5.67 8.65
N VAL A 27 9.05 6.66 7.77
CA VAL A 27 7.88 7.32 7.19
C VAL A 27 7.05 6.27 6.45
N GLN A 28 5.76 6.26 6.74
CA GLN A 28 4.76 5.38 6.13
C GLN A 28 3.60 6.24 5.69
N CYS A 29 2.96 5.90 4.57
CA CYS A 29 1.70 6.51 4.24
C CYS A 29 0.61 6.12 5.26
N SER A 30 -0.39 6.98 5.39
CA SER A 30 -1.64 6.72 6.09
C SER A 30 -2.79 7.21 5.21
N THR A 31 -3.93 6.53 5.23
CA THR A 31 -5.16 7.02 4.60
C THR A 31 -5.59 8.38 5.18
N ASP A 32 -5.17 8.72 6.41
CA ASP A 32 -5.40 10.05 7.00
C ASP A 32 -4.59 11.17 6.30
N ASN A 33 -3.63 10.83 5.44
CA ASN A 33 -2.88 11.81 4.65
C ASN A 33 -3.68 12.32 3.44
N LEU A 34 -4.76 11.64 3.04
CA LEU A 34 -5.61 12.03 1.92
C LEU A 34 -7.08 11.68 2.20
N GLY A 35 -7.92 12.71 2.34
CA GLY A 35 -9.36 12.52 2.52
C GLY A 35 -9.97 11.73 1.37
N GLY A 36 -10.83 10.76 1.67
CA GLY A 36 -11.44 9.86 0.68
C GLY A 36 -10.59 8.64 0.29
N ALA A 37 -9.36 8.51 0.80
CA ALA A 37 -8.55 7.33 0.59
C ALA A 37 -9.04 6.12 1.41
N VAL A 38 -9.08 4.95 0.77
CA VAL A 38 -9.42 3.67 1.42
C VAL A 38 -8.20 2.76 1.63
N ASP A 39 -7.11 3.03 0.91
CA ASP A 39 -5.84 2.34 1.04
C ASP A 39 -4.68 3.29 0.65
N CYS A 40 -3.47 2.98 1.07
CA CYS A 40 -2.28 3.73 0.66
C CYS A 40 -1.06 2.83 0.49
N GLU A 41 -0.20 3.19 -0.47
CA GLU A 41 1.08 2.53 -0.71
C GLU A 41 2.18 3.59 -0.83
N GLY A 42 3.29 3.35 -0.13
CA GLY A 42 4.46 4.23 -0.14
C GLY A 42 4.93 4.62 1.27
N PRO A 43 5.93 5.51 1.37
CA PRO A 43 6.54 6.26 0.26
C PRO A 43 7.36 5.40 -0.72
N VAL A 44 7.29 5.75 -2.00
CA VAL A 44 8.05 5.17 -3.12
C VAL A 44 9.02 6.22 -3.64
N GLU A 45 10.29 5.87 -3.81
CA GLU A 45 11.28 6.78 -4.42
C GLU A 45 10.97 6.99 -5.90
N GLY A 46 10.96 8.25 -6.35
CA GLY A 46 10.74 8.59 -7.76
C GLY A 46 9.78 9.75 -8.02
N ASN A 47 9.34 9.83 -9.26
CA ASN A 47 8.37 10.76 -9.80
C ASN A 47 7.22 10.00 -10.48
N PRO A 48 6.00 10.00 -9.91
CA PRO A 48 4.91 9.18 -10.41
C PRO A 48 4.57 9.50 -11.88
N SER A 49 4.64 10.75 -12.32
CA SER A 49 4.33 11.12 -13.71
C SER A 49 5.29 10.54 -14.77
N ASN A 50 6.49 10.14 -14.38
CA ASN A 50 7.48 9.55 -15.29
C ASN A 50 7.68 8.05 -15.04
N ASP A 51 7.38 7.61 -13.83
CA ASP A 51 7.77 6.30 -13.32
C ASP A 51 6.58 5.34 -13.20
N ILE A 52 5.34 5.83 -13.17
CA ILE A 52 4.13 4.98 -13.23
C ILE A 52 3.67 4.85 -14.68
N ASP A 53 3.60 3.61 -15.15
CA ASP A 53 3.00 3.22 -16.42
C ASP A 53 1.96 2.11 -16.28
N SER A 54 1.47 1.60 -17.41
CA SER A 54 0.43 0.56 -17.46
C SER A 54 0.85 -0.79 -16.84
N THR A 55 2.13 -1.00 -16.54
CA THR A 55 2.69 -2.24 -15.99
C THR A 55 2.94 -2.16 -14.49
N ASP A 56 2.89 -0.96 -13.90
CA ASP A 56 3.08 -0.78 -12.47
C ASP A 56 1.88 -1.26 -11.68
N PHE A 57 2.17 -1.97 -10.58
CA PHE A 57 1.18 -2.66 -9.79
C PHE A 57 1.01 -1.96 -8.44
N PHE A 58 -0.14 -1.30 -8.26
CA PHE A 58 -0.55 -0.63 -7.02
C PHE A 58 -1.91 -1.15 -6.60
N PHE A 59 -2.11 -1.43 -5.32
CA PHE A 59 -3.38 -1.88 -4.74
C PHE A 59 -3.95 -3.15 -5.37
N GLY A 60 -3.06 -4.03 -5.86
CA GLY A 60 -3.51 -5.23 -6.56
C GLY A 60 -3.96 -5.00 -8.01
N LYS A 61 -3.66 -3.84 -8.61
CA LYS A 61 -4.13 -3.41 -9.95
C LYS A 61 -2.98 -2.84 -10.78
N ASP A 62 -3.00 -3.11 -12.08
CA ASP A 62 -2.12 -2.52 -13.10
C ASP A 62 -2.90 -1.54 -14.00
N ASP A 63 -2.35 -1.20 -15.17
CA ASP A 63 -3.01 -0.40 -16.21
C ASP A 63 -3.54 0.97 -15.74
N TRP A 64 -2.72 1.64 -14.94
CA TRP A 64 -2.96 3.01 -14.48
C TRP A 64 -2.62 4.00 -15.58
N MET A 65 -3.58 4.87 -15.91
CA MET A 65 -3.39 5.96 -16.86
C MET A 65 -3.53 7.30 -16.16
N GLN A 66 -2.60 8.23 -16.41
CA GLN A 66 -2.70 9.58 -15.87
C GLN A 66 -3.95 10.27 -16.43
N ALA A 67 -4.85 10.70 -15.54
CA ALA A 67 -6.10 11.35 -15.89
C ALA A 67 -6.01 12.87 -15.76
N LEU A 68 -5.53 13.35 -14.60
CA LEU A 68 -5.44 14.78 -14.28
C LEU A 68 -4.14 15.04 -13.52
N LYS A 69 -3.60 16.26 -13.63
CA LYS A 69 -2.38 16.64 -12.91
C LYS A 69 -2.36 18.12 -12.55
N VAL A 70 -1.90 18.40 -11.35
CA VAL A 70 -1.51 19.75 -10.91
C VAL A 70 -0.04 19.74 -10.48
N ASP A 71 0.76 20.62 -11.10
CA ASP A 71 2.10 20.99 -10.64
C ASP A 71 1.96 22.17 -9.65
N ILE A 72 2.42 21.98 -8.42
CA ILE A 72 2.32 23.03 -7.40
C ILE A 72 3.33 24.14 -7.72
N GLY A 73 2.85 25.39 -7.74
CA GLY A 73 3.62 26.56 -8.15
C GLY A 73 3.22 27.13 -9.53
N THR A 74 2.39 26.43 -10.30
CA THR A 74 1.85 26.94 -11.58
C THR A 74 0.40 27.43 -11.48
N ASN A 75 -0.21 27.43 -10.28
CA ASN A 75 -1.62 27.79 -10.02
C ASN A 75 -2.62 27.13 -11.00
N THR A 76 -2.33 25.92 -11.47
CA THR A 76 -3.11 25.27 -12.53
C THR A 76 -4.26 24.48 -11.92
N VAL A 77 -5.48 24.77 -12.37
CA VAL A 77 -6.67 23.93 -12.18
C VAL A 77 -6.82 23.10 -13.45
N ASP A 78 -6.99 21.79 -13.33
CA ASP A 78 -7.06 20.87 -14.47
C ASP A 78 -8.34 20.06 -14.45
N GLY A 79 -9.19 20.22 -15.47
CA GLY A 79 -10.18 19.24 -15.89
C GLY A 79 -11.20 18.71 -14.85
N GLY A 80 -11.31 19.32 -13.67
CA GLY A 80 -12.15 18.84 -12.57
C GLY A 80 -11.41 18.64 -11.25
N LEU A 81 -10.07 18.77 -11.23
CA LEU A 81 -9.21 18.78 -10.05
C LEU A 81 -8.82 20.22 -9.65
N THR A 82 -9.09 20.56 -8.39
CA THR A 82 -8.58 21.75 -7.71
C THR A 82 -7.76 21.33 -6.50
N VAL A 83 -6.56 21.89 -6.33
CA VAL A 83 -5.71 21.65 -5.16
C VAL A 83 -5.39 22.99 -4.53
N ASP A 84 -5.85 23.17 -3.30
CA ASP A 84 -5.64 24.37 -2.50
C ASP A 84 -4.66 24.05 -1.36
N GLY A 85 -3.85 25.05 -1.01
CA GLY A 85 -2.78 24.91 -0.01
C GLY A 85 -1.38 24.97 -0.62
N THR A 86 -0.40 25.17 0.24
CA THR A 86 1.02 25.30 -0.14
C THR A 86 1.89 24.63 0.91
N GLY A 87 3.06 24.14 0.51
CA GLY A 87 3.96 23.45 1.43
C GLY A 87 3.47 22.04 1.69
N THR A 88 3.22 21.69 2.96
CA THR A 88 3.07 20.29 3.38
C THR A 88 1.63 19.79 3.52
N SER A 89 0.62 20.67 3.47
CA SER A 89 -0.79 20.31 3.62
C SER A 89 -1.76 21.31 2.97
N GLY A 90 -3.01 20.86 2.79
CA GLY A 90 -4.08 21.68 2.22
C GLY A 90 -5.37 20.90 1.99
N THR A 91 -6.17 21.36 1.03
CA THR A 91 -7.41 20.71 0.60
C THR A 91 -7.43 20.47 -0.91
N TYR A 92 -8.25 19.53 -1.37
CA TYR A 92 -8.49 19.29 -2.79
C TYR A 92 -9.97 19.05 -3.06
N SER A 93 -10.37 19.33 -4.29
CA SER A 93 -11.68 18.97 -4.83
C SER A 93 -11.49 18.26 -6.16
N LEU A 94 -12.25 17.21 -6.41
CA LEU A 94 -12.17 16.40 -7.60
C LEU A 94 -13.58 16.11 -8.09
N THR A 95 -13.84 16.34 -9.37
CA THR A 95 -15.17 16.17 -9.97
C THR A 95 -15.05 15.46 -11.32
N GLY A 96 -16.17 14.92 -11.81
CA GLY A 96 -16.20 14.24 -13.11
C GLY A 96 -15.58 12.84 -13.10
N LEU A 97 -15.52 12.20 -11.94
CA LEU A 97 -15.09 10.80 -11.86
C LEU A 97 -16.18 9.88 -12.40
N ASP A 98 -15.76 8.85 -13.13
CA ASP A 98 -16.61 7.78 -13.61
C ASP A 98 -16.69 6.70 -12.55
N ALA A 99 -17.89 6.50 -12.00
CA ALA A 99 -18.16 5.53 -10.93
C ALA A 99 -17.72 4.08 -11.26
N ASN A 100 -17.54 3.75 -12.54
CA ASN A 100 -17.13 2.42 -12.97
C ASN A 100 -15.62 2.17 -12.87
N HIS A 101 -14.80 3.21 -12.65
CA HIS A 101 -13.35 3.09 -12.60
C HIS A 101 -12.82 3.16 -11.16
N HIS A 102 -11.66 2.53 -10.95
CA HIS A 102 -10.83 2.82 -9.78
C HIS A 102 -9.93 4.02 -10.06
N TYR A 103 -9.73 4.82 -9.01
CA TYR A 103 -8.87 5.99 -9.06
C TYR A 103 -7.81 5.88 -7.99
N MET A 104 -6.61 6.34 -8.34
CA MET A 104 -5.49 6.50 -7.44
C MET A 104 -5.05 7.96 -7.49
N ILE A 105 -4.74 8.53 -6.34
CA ILE A 105 -4.07 9.83 -6.26
C ILE A 105 -2.64 9.59 -5.80
N THR A 106 -1.67 10.20 -6.47
CA THR A 106 -0.29 10.25 -5.98
C THR A 106 0.05 11.66 -5.54
N LEU A 107 0.51 11.79 -4.29
CA LEU A 107 1.09 13.01 -3.76
C LEU A 107 2.61 12.88 -3.85
N LYS A 108 3.26 13.83 -4.54
CA LYS A 108 4.73 13.84 -4.69
C LYS A 108 5.32 15.04 -3.98
N GLY A 109 6.39 14.80 -3.22
CA GLY A 109 7.25 15.85 -2.68
C GLY A 109 8.69 15.38 -2.58
N GLY A 110 9.65 16.26 -2.81
CA GLY A 110 11.07 15.89 -2.84
C GLY A 110 11.35 14.72 -3.80
N ASN A 111 12.02 13.68 -3.29
CA ASN A 111 12.49 12.53 -4.08
C ASN A 111 11.55 11.32 -4.02
N SER A 112 10.37 11.44 -3.42
CA SER A 112 9.42 10.33 -3.29
C SER A 112 7.98 10.76 -3.50
N PHE A 113 7.09 9.78 -3.56
CA PHE A 113 5.65 9.97 -3.60
C PHE A 113 4.95 8.88 -2.80
N SER A 114 3.69 9.12 -2.45
CA SER A 114 2.80 8.10 -1.91
C SER A 114 1.53 8.05 -2.73
N ALA A 115 1.06 6.83 -2.96
CA ALA A 115 -0.16 6.51 -3.68
C ALA A 115 -1.30 6.27 -2.71
N TYR A 116 -2.51 6.70 -3.08
CA TYR A 116 -3.72 6.58 -2.29
C TYR A 116 -4.86 6.08 -3.18
N LEU A 117 -5.47 4.96 -2.81
CA LEU A 117 -6.61 4.39 -3.53
C LEU A 117 -7.89 5.11 -3.09
N LEU A 118 -8.71 5.53 -4.05
CA LEU A 118 -10.03 6.08 -3.78
C LEU A 118 -11.10 4.97 -3.85
N GLU A 119 -12.17 5.14 -3.07
CA GLU A 119 -13.32 4.25 -3.12
C GLU A 119 -13.96 4.24 -4.53
N GLN A 120 -14.27 3.04 -5.04
CA GLN A 120 -15.00 2.90 -6.30
C GLN A 120 -16.43 3.42 -6.15
N GLY A 121 -17.03 3.92 -7.24
CA GLY A 121 -18.40 4.42 -7.22
C GLY A 121 -18.53 5.87 -6.78
N VAL A 122 -17.45 6.50 -6.29
CA VAL A 122 -17.43 7.93 -5.98
C VAL A 122 -17.27 8.74 -7.26
N THR A 123 -18.12 9.76 -7.44
CA THR A 123 -18.12 10.64 -8.61
C THR A 123 -17.44 11.99 -8.36
N SER A 124 -17.27 12.38 -7.10
CA SER A 124 -16.63 13.62 -6.71
C SER A 124 -16.19 13.65 -5.24
N PHE A 125 -15.17 14.44 -4.95
CA PHE A 125 -14.71 14.84 -3.61
C PHE A 125 -14.71 16.37 -3.51
N THR A 126 -15.12 16.93 -2.38
CA THR A 126 -15.20 18.39 -2.20
C THR A 126 -14.51 18.81 -0.91
N ASN A 127 -13.47 19.64 -1.04
CA ASN A 127 -12.68 20.16 0.07
C ASN A 127 -12.11 19.08 1.01
N GLU A 128 -11.73 17.94 0.44
CA GLU A 128 -11.06 16.87 1.18
C GLU A 128 -9.64 17.27 1.53
N ILE A 129 -9.10 16.73 2.61
CA ILE A 129 -7.75 17.08 3.07
C ILE A 129 -6.67 16.38 2.26
N TRP A 130 -5.48 17.00 2.21
CA TRP A 130 -4.25 16.31 1.84
C TRP A 130 -3.09 16.79 2.72
N ASN A 131 -2.11 15.92 2.96
CA ASN A 131 -0.82 16.27 3.52
C ASN A 131 0.29 15.33 3.02
N THR A 132 1.53 15.68 3.31
CA THR A 132 2.75 15.02 2.80
C THR A 132 3.49 14.23 3.89
N ASP A 133 2.84 13.96 5.02
CA ASP A 133 3.47 13.28 6.15
C ASP A 133 3.85 11.83 5.80
N GLY A 134 3.18 11.24 4.82
CA GLY A 134 3.51 9.93 4.27
C GLY A 134 4.65 9.90 3.25
N ILE A 135 5.40 10.99 3.04
CA ILE A 135 6.41 11.14 1.96
C ILE A 135 7.78 11.52 2.56
N TYR A 136 8.88 11.02 1.98
CA TYR A 136 10.23 11.39 2.43
C TYR A 136 10.62 12.82 2.05
N LYS A 137 11.18 13.54 3.01
CA LYS A 137 11.81 14.85 2.83
C LYS A 137 13.30 14.71 2.60
N GLY A 138 13.69 14.86 1.33
CA GLY A 138 15.07 14.63 0.88
C GLY A 138 15.39 13.14 0.83
N ASN A 139 16.61 12.77 1.22
CA ASN A 139 17.06 11.37 1.23
C ASN A 139 16.93 10.72 2.63
N ASN A 140 16.20 11.33 3.55
CA ASN A 140 16.06 10.82 4.91
C ASN A 140 14.71 10.12 5.08
N VAL A 141 14.75 8.80 5.19
CA VAL A 141 13.57 7.93 5.33
C VAL A 141 12.79 8.13 6.64
N ASN A 142 13.34 8.88 7.59
CA ASN A 142 12.72 9.21 8.89
C ASN A 142 12.25 10.67 8.97
N ASN A 143 12.36 11.43 7.88
CA ASN A 143 11.97 12.84 7.84
C ASN A 143 10.75 13.01 6.93
N PRO A 144 9.53 13.10 7.47
CA PRO A 144 8.32 13.25 6.67
C PRO A 144 8.10 14.69 6.18
N GLY A 145 7.08 14.90 5.36
CA GLY A 145 6.52 16.22 5.06
C GLY A 145 7.40 17.11 4.17
N PRO A 146 7.84 16.65 2.97
CA PRO A 146 8.35 17.56 1.95
C PRO A 146 7.24 18.50 1.44
N ASP A 147 7.62 19.66 0.89
CA ASP A 147 6.64 20.48 0.18
C ASP A 147 6.07 19.72 -1.03
N LEU A 148 4.75 19.82 -1.22
CA LEU A 148 4.04 19.20 -2.33
C LEU A 148 4.55 19.81 -3.65
N SER A 149 4.87 18.94 -4.60
CA SER A 149 5.35 19.29 -5.94
C SER A 149 4.36 18.86 -7.02
N ASN A 150 3.78 17.66 -6.88
CA ASN A 150 2.78 17.14 -7.80
C ASN A 150 1.60 16.51 -7.08
N PHE A 151 0.43 16.79 -7.61
CA PHE A 151 -0.81 16.10 -7.30
C PHE A 151 -1.31 15.47 -8.59
N VAL A 152 -1.34 14.14 -8.67
CA VAL A 152 -1.66 13.43 -9.91
C VAL A 152 -2.81 12.47 -9.65
N VAL A 153 -3.82 12.50 -10.51
CA VAL A 153 -4.93 11.54 -10.51
C VAL A 153 -4.68 10.54 -11.60
N TRP A 154 -4.75 9.27 -11.23
CA TRP A 154 -4.64 8.11 -12.10
C TRP A 154 -5.98 7.42 -12.19
N LYS A 155 -6.28 6.92 -13.37
CA LYS A 155 -7.49 6.17 -13.68
C LYS A 155 -7.05 4.79 -14.15
N ASN A 156 -7.45 3.75 -13.44
CA ASN A 156 -7.25 2.38 -13.90
C ASN A 156 -8.23 2.08 -15.04
N ARG A 157 -7.80 1.34 -16.06
CA ARG A 157 -8.72 0.86 -17.11
C ARG A 157 -9.83 0.04 -16.44
N ILE A 158 -11.08 0.14 -16.93
CA ILE A 158 -12.13 -0.77 -16.46
C ILE A 158 -11.63 -2.18 -16.75
N ASP A 159 -11.42 -2.96 -15.70
CA ASP A 159 -11.51 -4.40 -15.83
C ASP A 159 -12.97 -4.69 -16.17
N ASP A 160 -13.25 -5.17 -17.38
CA ASP A 160 -14.58 -5.71 -17.73
C ASP A 160 -14.99 -6.89 -16.80
N ASN A 161 -14.13 -7.27 -15.86
CA ASN A 161 -14.37 -8.18 -14.75
C ASN A 161 -15.03 -7.47 -13.55
N GLY A 162 -16.09 -6.71 -13.78
CA GLY A 162 -16.91 -6.18 -12.69
C GLY A 162 -17.27 -7.28 -11.69
N GLY A 163 -16.84 -7.13 -10.44
CA GLY A 163 -17.40 -7.84 -9.27
C GLY A 163 -17.55 -9.36 -9.39
N GLY A 164 -16.65 -10.08 -10.06
CA GLY A 164 -16.62 -11.53 -9.98
C GLY A 164 -16.08 -11.98 -8.63
N GLU A 165 -16.91 -12.57 -7.77
CA GLU A 165 -16.46 -13.33 -6.61
C GLU A 165 -15.20 -14.13 -6.97
N LYS A 166 -14.18 -14.12 -6.10
CA LYS A 166 -13.08 -15.08 -6.17
C LYS A 166 -13.70 -16.48 -6.09
N ILE A 167 -14.01 -17.08 -7.24
CA ILE A 167 -14.39 -18.48 -7.32
C ILE A 167 -13.21 -19.25 -6.73
N PRO A 168 -13.40 -20.02 -5.65
CA PRO A 168 -12.32 -20.81 -5.08
C PRO A 168 -11.73 -21.69 -6.17
N GLU A 169 -10.45 -21.43 -6.48
CA GLU A 169 -9.71 -22.24 -7.43
C GLU A 169 -9.81 -23.70 -6.99
N PRO A 170 -10.05 -24.63 -7.92
CA PRO A 170 -10.57 -25.93 -7.57
C PRO A 170 -9.45 -26.85 -7.05
N ALA A 171 -8.96 -26.60 -5.84
CA ALA A 171 -8.47 -27.66 -4.96
C ALA A 171 -9.57 -28.73 -4.73
N ALA A 172 -10.84 -28.36 -4.94
CA ALA A 172 -11.98 -29.28 -5.00
C ALA A 172 -12.02 -30.19 -6.25
N MET A 173 -11.36 -29.86 -7.37
CA MET A 173 -11.27 -30.76 -8.54
C MET A 173 -10.19 -31.82 -8.39
N ALA A 174 -9.15 -31.59 -7.58
CA ALA A 174 -8.17 -32.62 -7.24
C ALA A 174 -8.77 -33.72 -6.34
N GLY A 175 -9.77 -33.39 -5.52
CA GLY A 175 -10.45 -34.34 -4.63
C GLY A 175 -11.50 -35.23 -5.32
N LEU A 176 -12.10 -34.79 -6.44
CA LEU A 176 -13.21 -35.51 -7.07
C LEU A 176 -12.77 -36.65 -8.01
N MET A 177 -11.50 -36.68 -8.46
CA MET A 177 -10.99 -37.82 -9.24
C MET A 177 -10.65 -39.05 -8.37
N ALA A 178 -10.59 -38.92 -7.04
CA ALA A 178 -10.28 -40.04 -6.16
C ALA A 178 -11.46 -41.00 -5.91
N VAL A 179 -12.71 -40.59 -6.19
CA VAL A 179 -13.90 -41.37 -5.83
C VAL A 179 -14.38 -42.30 -6.96
N GLY A 180 -13.92 -42.08 -8.20
CA GLY A 180 -14.35 -42.87 -9.37
C GLY A 180 -13.61 -44.21 -9.59
N ALA A 181 -12.41 -44.40 -9.04
CA ALA A 181 -11.58 -45.58 -9.32
C ALA A 181 -11.90 -46.81 -8.44
N GLY A 182 -12.70 -46.66 -7.39
CA GLY A 182 -12.89 -47.71 -6.37
C GLY A 182 -13.97 -48.76 -6.65
N ILE A 183 -14.85 -48.58 -7.63
CA ILE A 183 -16.07 -49.43 -7.77
C ILE A 183 -15.94 -50.54 -8.83
N VAL A 184 -14.90 -50.56 -9.66
CA VAL A 184 -14.80 -51.54 -10.77
C VAL A 184 -13.95 -52.78 -10.46
N ILE A 185 -13.19 -52.83 -9.36
CA ILE A 185 -12.24 -53.93 -9.06
C ILE A 185 -12.75 -54.92 -8.00
N ASN A 186 -14.05 -55.22 -7.94
CA ASN A 186 -14.52 -56.32 -7.06
C ASN A 186 -15.51 -57.32 -7.67
N ARG A 187 -15.60 -57.41 -9.00
CA ARG A 187 -16.44 -58.44 -9.67
C ARG A 187 -15.67 -59.63 -10.26
N ARG A 188 -14.41 -59.87 -9.87
CA ARG A 188 -13.66 -61.06 -10.31
C ARG A 188 -12.91 -61.76 -9.17
N LYS A 189 -13.62 -62.31 -8.19
CA LYS A 189 -13.20 -63.52 -7.46
C LYS A 189 -14.40 -64.32 -6.97
N LYS A 190 -14.94 -65.19 -7.84
CA LYS A 190 -15.50 -66.51 -7.50
C LYS A 190 -15.96 -67.24 -8.76
N SER A 191 -15.06 -68.01 -9.36
CA SER A 191 -15.37 -69.24 -10.07
C SER A 191 -14.06 -70.00 -10.26
N GLN A 192 -13.72 -70.83 -9.28
CA GLN A 192 -13.11 -72.15 -9.39
C GLN A 192 -13.27 -72.85 -8.04
#